data_AF-A0AAJ4S1I2-F1
#
_entry.id   AF-A0AAJ4S1I2-F1
#
_cell.length_a   1.000
_cell.length_b   1.000
_cell.length_c   1.000
_cell.angle_alpha   90.00
_cell.angle_beta   90.00
_cell.angle_gamma   90.00
#
_symmetry.space_group_name_H-M   'P 1'
#
loop_
_entity.id
_entity.type
_entity.pdbx_description
1 polymer ?
#
loop_
_entity_poly.entity_id
_entity_poly.type
_entity_poly.pdbx_seq_one_letter_code
_entity_poly.pdbx_strand_id
1 'polypeptide(L)'
;MGGALLAAVTIPAAAQVAPLPPPYVGAYQPQGVDEIGWWREDDEAERELAASPLVIRDEKLNAYIKRVLCSTVGEDRCRAVRMYIMREPTFGATMVPNGTMRVFSGLLLRMRSEAELGAVLGHEFGHYEQRHGLKRFKATRSATDVLAWGALLASMAPTYDVRRSYSDLRFSIYGNLFLYSRDNEREADRLGIGYLNNSSLRPHAASEVWQNVMGEIEASARVKGLKKPNFNSIAFTASHPPHAERAATMAALADPAASSRGDGAESYREAMAPWLPIFLEDQIKLNDFGASEYLIQSLAEGGWTAPLWFARGELYRLRGHPRDLVNAAEFYQSAIQLDPALAGAHRGLGLSLLKTARPSDGQAALRKYLELKPEASDAGMIQLMLPKEGTPN
;
A
#
# COMPACT_ATOMS: atom_id res chain seq x y z
N MET A 1 35.07 -31.54 -40.35
CA MET A 1 34.12 -32.14 -39.39
C MET A 1 34.10 -31.27 -38.14
N GLY A 2 33.25 -30.26 -38.11
CA GLY A 2 33.11 -29.35 -36.96
C GLY A 2 32.00 -29.85 -36.06
N GLY A 3 32.34 -30.31 -34.86
CA GLY A 3 31.38 -30.71 -33.84
C GLY A 3 30.72 -29.48 -33.23
N ALA A 4 29.40 -29.34 -33.41
CA ALA A 4 28.61 -28.35 -32.72
C ALA A 4 28.44 -28.78 -31.25
N LEU A 5 29.03 -28.02 -30.33
CA LEU A 5 28.69 -28.07 -28.92
C LEU A 5 27.27 -27.54 -28.74
N LEU A 6 26.31 -28.45 -28.57
CA LEU A 6 24.97 -28.14 -28.08
C LEU A 6 25.10 -27.67 -26.64
N ALA A 7 25.02 -26.35 -26.43
CA ALA A 7 24.79 -25.78 -25.12
C ALA A 7 23.43 -26.29 -24.62
N ALA A 8 23.44 -27.20 -23.65
CA ALA A 8 22.24 -27.62 -22.96
C ALA A 8 21.64 -26.39 -22.27
N VAL A 9 20.49 -25.94 -22.77
CA VAL A 9 19.63 -25.01 -22.04
C VAL A 9 19.15 -25.77 -20.81
N THR A 10 19.72 -25.45 -19.66
CA THR A 10 19.20 -25.90 -18.37
C THR A 10 17.84 -25.23 -18.17
N ILE A 11 16.77 -25.98 -18.40
CA ILE A 11 15.43 -25.60 -17.99
C ILE A 11 15.50 -25.43 -16.46
N PRO A 12 15.17 -24.26 -15.89
CA PRO A 12 15.13 -24.12 -14.44
C PRO A 12 14.17 -25.19 -13.91
N ALA A 13 14.59 -25.93 -12.88
CA ALA A 13 13.73 -26.90 -12.21
C ALA A 13 12.38 -26.24 -11.97
N ALA A 14 11.31 -26.80 -12.57
CA ALA A 14 9.97 -26.24 -12.46
C ALA A 14 9.70 -25.98 -10.98
N ALA A 15 9.50 -24.72 -10.62
CA ALA A 15 9.28 -24.35 -9.22
C ALA A 15 8.11 -25.20 -8.70
N GLN A 16 8.41 -26.02 -7.70
CA GLN A 16 7.47 -26.98 -7.16
C GLN A 16 6.46 -26.23 -6.28
N VAL A 17 5.18 -26.58 -6.40
CA VAL A 17 4.09 -26.04 -5.58
C VAL A 17 4.55 -25.87 -4.12
N ALA A 18 4.25 -24.72 -3.53
CA ALA A 18 4.61 -24.46 -2.14
C ALA A 18 3.98 -25.53 -1.23
N PRO A 19 4.77 -26.16 -0.36
CA PRO A 19 4.25 -27.10 0.61
C PRO A 19 3.35 -26.35 1.58
N LEU A 20 2.44 -27.09 2.20
CA LEU A 20 1.66 -26.56 3.30
C LEU A 20 2.61 -26.12 4.43
N PRO A 21 2.26 -25.04 5.15
CA PRO A 21 3.05 -24.59 6.28
C PRO A 21 3.14 -25.71 7.34
N PRO A 22 4.27 -25.82 8.07
CA PRO A 22 4.38 -26.77 9.17
C PRO A 22 3.32 -26.48 10.25
N PRO A 23 3.06 -27.40 11.19
CA PRO A 23 2.23 -27.08 12.36
C PRO A 23 2.77 -25.87 13.11
N TYR A 24 1.88 -24.95 13.54
CA TYR A 24 2.30 -23.76 14.25
C TYR A 24 2.79 -24.12 15.66
N VAL A 25 3.98 -23.65 16.03
CA VAL A 25 4.60 -23.94 17.33
C VAL A 25 4.39 -22.83 18.37
N GLY A 26 3.57 -21.83 18.04
CA GLY A 26 3.28 -20.69 18.92
C GLY A 26 4.23 -19.50 18.73
N ALA A 27 3.86 -18.37 19.35
CA ALA A 27 4.64 -17.14 19.31
C ALA A 27 5.97 -17.31 20.05
N TYR A 28 7.06 -16.89 19.41
CA TYR A 28 8.39 -16.98 20.00
C TYR A 28 8.53 -16.09 21.23
N GLN A 29 9.25 -16.58 22.23
CA GLN A 29 9.62 -15.82 23.43
C GLN A 29 11.10 -15.45 23.37
N PRO A 30 11.45 -14.18 23.63
CA PRO A 30 12.83 -13.70 23.53
C PRO A 30 13.74 -14.40 24.53
N GLN A 31 14.98 -14.68 24.11
CA GLN A 31 16.00 -15.32 24.94
C GLN A 31 17.23 -14.43 25.12
N GLY A 32 17.74 -14.38 26.35
CA GLY A 32 18.92 -13.56 26.68
C GLY A 32 18.62 -12.06 26.72
N VAL A 33 19.59 -11.29 27.22
CA VAL A 33 19.39 -9.86 27.54
C VAL A 33 19.10 -9.01 26.31
N ASP A 34 19.66 -9.35 25.15
CA ASP A 34 19.56 -8.54 23.94
C ASP A 34 18.19 -8.66 23.27
N GLU A 35 17.67 -9.89 23.17
CA GLU A 35 16.34 -10.10 22.62
C GLU A 35 15.27 -9.55 23.56
N ILE A 36 15.43 -9.74 24.87
CA ILE A 36 14.52 -9.17 25.87
C ILE A 36 14.52 -7.64 25.79
N GLY A 37 15.70 -7.04 25.60
CA GLY A 37 15.83 -5.60 25.39
C GLY A 37 15.06 -5.13 24.16
N TRP A 38 15.25 -5.78 23.01
CA TRP A 38 14.52 -5.41 21.79
C TRP A 38 13.00 -5.62 21.94
N TRP A 39 12.55 -6.71 22.56
CA TRP A 39 11.11 -6.90 22.82
C TRP A 39 10.53 -5.76 23.66
N ARG A 40 11.26 -5.28 24.68
CA ARG A 40 10.81 -4.13 25.49
C ARG A 40 10.69 -2.85 24.67
N GLU A 41 11.63 -2.61 23.76
CA GLU A 41 11.56 -1.48 22.82
C GLU A 41 10.37 -1.61 21.87
N ASP A 42 10.13 -2.80 21.31
CA ASP A 42 8.96 -3.04 20.45
C ASP A 42 7.64 -2.89 21.23
N ASP A 43 7.60 -3.29 22.51
CA ASP A 43 6.43 -3.12 23.39
C ASP A 43 6.17 -1.65 23.73
N GLU A 44 7.22 -0.83 23.94
CA GLU A 44 7.10 0.62 24.11
C GLU A 44 6.64 1.29 22.81
N ALA A 45 7.27 0.94 21.68
CA ALA A 45 6.87 1.45 20.38
C ALA A 45 5.42 1.07 20.03
N GLU A 46 4.94 -0.11 20.44
CA GLU A 46 3.53 -0.51 20.31
C GLU A 46 2.61 0.37 21.17
N ARG A 47 2.98 0.69 22.42
CA ARG A 47 2.20 1.59 23.28
C ARG A 47 2.03 2.97 22.65
N GLU A 48 3.11 3.53 22.11
CA GLU A 48 3.07 4.83 21.44
C GLU A 48 2.28 4.78 20.13
N LEU A 49 2.48 3.70 19.36
CA LEU A 49 1.73 3.43 18.14
C LEU A 49 0.23 3.44 18.44
N ALA A 50 -0.22 2.74 19.48
CA ALA A 50 -1.63 2.66 19.86
C ALA A 50 -2.24 4.04 20.18
N ALA A 51 -1.44 5.01 20.64
CA ALA A 51 -1.85 6.39 20.90
C ALA A 51 -1.74 7.31 19.66
N SER A 52 -1.09 6.87 18.58
CA SER A 52 -0.80 7.72 17.42
C SER A 52 -2.07 8.18 16.67
N PRO A 53 -2.11 9.45 16.19
CA PRO A 53 -3.20 9.93 15.34
C PRO A 53 -3.20 9.27 13.95
N LEU A 54 -2.12 8.58 13.57
CA LEU A 54 -2.02 7.87 12.29
C LEU A 54 -2.73 6.50 12.33
N VAL A 55 -3.07 5.97 13.52
CA VAL A 55 -3.82 4.70 13.61
C VAL A 55 -5.27 4.92 13.19
N ILE A 56 -5.72 4.15 12.20
CA ILE A 56 -7.12 4.05 11.79
C ILE A 56 -7.84 3.13 12.78
N ARG A 57 -8.67 3.70 13.65
CA ARG A 57 -9.37 3.00 14.74
C ARG A 57 -10.78 2.51 14.39
N ASP A 58 -11.15 2.55 13.11
CA ASP A 58 -12.47 2.08 12.68
C ASP A 58 -12.61 0.58 12.93
N GLU A 59 -13.56 0.20 13.77
CA GLU A 59 -13.74 -1.19 14.22
C GLU A 59 -14.08 -2.12 13.06
N LYS A 60 -14.87 -1.65 12.08
CA LYS A 60 -15.28 -2.45 10.93
C LYS A 60 -14.10 -2.78 10.04
N LEU A 61 -13.28 -1.79 9.68
CA LEU A 61 -12.09 -1.99 8.88
C LEU A 61 -11.08 -2.88 9.62
N ASN A 62 -10.83 -2.65 10.90
CA ASN A 62 -9.90 -3.46 11.69
C ASN A 62 -10.36 -4.93 11.77
N ALA A 63 -11.64 -5.18 12.04
CA ALA A 63 -12.19 -6.53 12.07
C ALA A 63 -12.11 -7.20 10.68
N TYR A 64 -12.38 -6.46 9.61
CA TYR A 64 -12.30 -6.95 8.24
C TYR A 64 -10.88 -7.39 7.85
N ILE A 65 -9.89 -6.52 8.04
CA ILE A 65 -8.49 -6.85 7.69
C ILE A 65 -7.96 -7.99 8.57
N LYS A 66 -8.36 -8.02 9.86
CA LYS A 66 -8.00 -9.11 10.77
C LYS A 66 -8.58 -10.44 10.31
N ARG A 67 -9.84 -10.45 9.83
CA ARG A 67 -10.48 -11.62 9.24
C ARG A 67 -9.70 -12.14 8.04
N VAL A 68 -9.30 -11.25 7.11
CA VAL A 68 -8.52 -11.65 5.91
C VAL A 68 -7.19 -12.33 6.33
N LEU A 69 -6.48 -11.75 7.30
CA LEU A 69 -5.29 -12.38 7.88
C LEU A 69 -5.61 -13.77 8.44
N CYS A 70 -6.63 -13.90 9.30
CA CYS A 70 -6.98 -15.17 9.91
C CYS A 70 -7.40 -16.23 8.88
N SER A 71 -8.17 -15.84 7.85
CA SER A 71 -8.55 -16.72 6.75
C SER A 71 -7.35 -17.18 5.92
N THR A 72 -6.28 -16.39 5.87
CA THR A 72 -5.04 -16.75 5.16
C THR A 72 -4.15 -17.64 6.01
N VAL A 73 -3.72 -17.18 7.19
CA VAL A 73 -2.69 -17.88 7.99
C VAL A 73 -3.25 -18.95 8.94
N GLY A 74 -4.56 -18.96 9.19
CA GLY A 74 -5.21 -19.82 10.17
C GLY A 74 -5.34 -19.19 11.57
N GLU A 75 -6.31 -19.67 12.34
CA GLU A 75 -6.73 -19.08 13.62
C GLU A 75 -5.68 -19.16 14.75
N ASP A 76 -4.85 -20.20 14.75
CA ASP A 76 -3.77 -20.38 15.72
C ASP A 76 -2.65 -19.33 15.51
N ARG A 77 -2.23 -19.15 14.25
CA ARG A 77 -1.27 -18.12 13.83
C ARG A 77 -1.83 -16.73 13.99
N CYS A 78 -3.08 -16.51 13.59
CA CYS A 78 -3.71 -15.20 13.64
C CYS A 78 -3.76 -14.64 15.07
N ARG A 79 -3.95 -15.51 16.08
CA ARG A 79 -3.97 -15.10 17.49
C ARG A 79 -2.65 -14.53 18.00
N ALA A 80 -1.52 -14.82 17.35
CA ALA A 80 -0.22 -14.23 17.70
C ALA A 80 -0.06 -12.79 17.21
N VAL A 81 -0.97 -12.28 16.37
CA VAL A 81 -0.83 -10.99 15.70
C VAL A 81 -1.69 -9.90 16.35
N ARG A 82 -1.05 -8.82 16.78
CA ARG A 82 -1.71 -7.56 17.15
C ARG A 82 -1.60 -6.58 15.99
N MET A 83 -2.73 -6.26 15.37
CA MET A 83 -2.75 -5.57 14.08
C MET A 83 -3.16 -4.12 14.22
N TYR A 84 -2.41 -3.23 13.56
CA TYR A 84 -2.67 -1.79 13.52
C TYR A 84 -2.69 -1.31 12.06
N ILE A 85 -3.79 -0.69 11.64
CA ILE A 85 -3.89 -0.07 10.32
C ILE A 85 -3.41 1.37 10.44
N MET A 86 -2.41 1.73 9.65
CA MET A 86 -1.80 3.06 9.65
C MET A 86 -2.24 3.86 8.42
N ARG A 87 -2.67 5.10 8.64
CA ARG A 87 -2.89 6.10 7.59
C ARG A 87 -1.53 6.59 7.06
N GLU A 88 -0.93 5.73 6.26
CA GLU A 88 0.36 5.88 5.60
C GLU A 88 0.15 5.51 4.11
N PRO A 89 0.31 6.47 3.17
CA PRO A 89 -0.01 6.24 1.75
C PRO A 89 1.01 5.39 1.00
N THR A 90 2.11 4.99 1.63
CA THR A 90 3.09 4.07 1.03
C THR A 90 2.60 2.62 1.02
N PHE A 91 3.03 1.87 0.00
CA PHE A 91 2.77 0.44 -0.09
C PHE A 91 3.61 -0.32 0.94
N GLY A 92 2.95 -1.12 1.77
CA GLY A 92 3.63 -2.07 2.65
C GLY A 92 2.79 -2.51 3.84
N ALA A 93 3.28 -3.58 4.46
CA ALA A 93 2.98 -3.97 5.82
C ALA A 93 4.31 -4.35 6.48
N THR A 94 4.35 -4.36 7.80
CA THR A 94 5.52 -4.87 8.54
C THR A 94 5.05 -5.65 9.74
N MET A 95 5.86 -6.60 10.18
CA MET A 95 5.61 -7.33 11.42
C MET A 95 6.89 -7.39 12.25
N VAL A 96 6.80 -6.98 13.52
CA VAL A 96 7.95 -6.96 14.43
C VAL A 96 7.93 -8.19 15.36
N PRO A 97 9.08 -8.57 15.95
CA PRO A 97 9.20 -9.80 16.72
C PRO A 97 8.23 -9.97 17.89
N ASN A 98 7.72 -8.89 18.50
CA ASN A 98 6.73 -9.00 19.57
C ASN A 98 5.31 -9.42 19.10
N GLY A 99 5.07 -9.53 17.79
CA GLY A 99 3.78 -9.89 17.20
C GLY A 99 2.95 -8.71 16.71
N THR A 100 3.47 -7.49 16.78
CA THR A 100 2.80 -6.30 16.23
C THR A 100 2.94 -6.25 14.72
N MET A 101 1.81 -6.24 14.02
CA MET A 101 1.72 -6.05 12.58
C MET A 101 1.15 -4.67 12.26
N ARG A 102 1.83 -3.94 11.38
CA ARG A 102 1.41 -2.63 10.87
C ARG A 102 1.01 -2.79 9.40
N VAL A 103 -0.18 -2.35 9.04
CA VAL A 103 -0.73 -2.43 7.67
C VAL A 103 -0.94 -1.02 7.16
N PHE A 104 -0.34 -0.62 6.04
CA PHE A 104 -0.43 0.75 5.55
C PHE A 104 -1.62 0.96 4.63
N SER A 105 -2.28 2.10 4.73
CA SER A 105 -3.38 2.47 3.82
C SER A 105 -2.97 2.44 2.34
N GLY A 106 -1.70 2.71 2.03
CA GLY A 106 -1.17 2.59 0.67
C GLY A 106 -1.12 1.15 0.16
N LEU A 107 -0.94 0.15 1.03
CA LEU A 107 -1.14 -1.25 0.67
C LEU A 107 -2.61 -1.50 0.35
N LEU A 108 -3.52 -1.07 1.24
CA LEU A 108 -4.95 -1.30 1.05
C LEU A 108 -5.51 -0.68 -0.24
N LEU A 109 -5.01 0.50 -0.64
CA LEU A 109 -5.41 1.14 -1.89
C LEU A 109 -4.99 0.34 -3.15
N ARG A 110 -3.93 -0.48 -3.05
CA ARG A 110 -3.34 -1.21 -4.17
C ARG A 110 -3.88 -2.62 -4.35
N MET A 111 -4.46 -3.23 -3.32
CA MET A 111 -5.07 -4.56 -3.46
C MET A 111 -6.40 -4.47 -4.21
N ARG A 112 -6.79 -5.57 -4.86
CA ARG A 112 -8.07 -5.74 -5.56
C ARG A 112 -8.96 -6.82 -4.94
N SER A 113 -8.40 -7.62 -4.04
CA SER A 113 -9.11 -8.77 -3.46
C SER A 113 -8.56 -9.15 -2.08
N GLU A 114 -9.33 -9.97 -1.35
CA GLU A 114 -8.88 -10.55 -0.08
C GLU A 114 -7.68 -11.48 -0.28
N ALA A 115 -7.60 -12.19 -1.41
CA ALA A 115 -6.48 -13.07 -1.74
C ALA A 115 -5.18 -12.29 -1.99
N GLU A 116 -5.25 -11.14 -2.67
CA GLU A 116 -4.11 -10.25 -2.84
C GLU A 116 -3.61 -9.69 -1.50
N LEU A 117 -4.53 -9.21 -0.67
CA LEU A 117 -4.19 -8.74 0.68
C LEU A 117 -3.60 -9.87 1.53
N GLY A 118 -4.23 -11.04 1.50
CA GLY A 118 -3.78 -12.25 2.18
C GLY A 118 -2.36 -12.65 1.77
N ALA A 119 -2.01 -12.52 0.48
CA ALA A 119 -0.66 -12.80 0.01
C ALA A 119 0.39 -11.93 0.71
N VAL A 120 0.14 -10.62 0.81
CA VAL A 120 1.08 -9.68 1.46
C VAL A 120 1.12 -9.91 2.97
N LEU A 121 -0.04 -10.06 3.63
CA LEU A 121 -0.09 -10.29 5.08
C LEU A 121 0.52 -11.65 5.47
N GLY A 122 0.30 -12.68 4.67
CA GLY A 122 0.90 -14.01 4.84
C GLY A 122 2.42 -13.99 4.63
N HIS A 123 2.92 -13.20 3.68
CA HIS A 123 4.36 -12.96 3.49
C HIS A 123 5.00 -12.33 4.73
N GLU A 124 4.41 -11.25 5.26
CA GLU A 124 4.89 -10.61 6.51
C GLU A 124 4.84 -11.57 7.71
N PHE A 125 3.77 -12.38 7.80
CA PHE A 125 3.69 -13.41 8.83
C PHE A 125 4.77 -14.49 8.65
N GLY A 126 5.13 -14.84 7.41
CA GLY A 126 6.24 -15.74 7.12
C GLY A 126 7.58 -15.23 7.66
N HIS A 127 7.87 -13.92 7.49
CA HIS A 127 9.05 -13.30 8.11
C HIS A 127 9.04 -13.38 9.63
N TYR A 128 7.88 -13.16 10.25
CA TYR A 128 7.69 -13.28 11.69
C TYR A 128 7.88 -14.72 12.18
N GLU A 129 7.21 -15.70 11.56
CA GLU A 129 7.27 -17.12 11.93
C GLU A 129 8.71 -17.66 11.80
N GLN A 130 9.44 -17.24 10.75
CA GLN A 130 10.84 -17.61 10.54
C GLN A 130 11.86 -16.73 11.27
N ARG A 131 11.38 -15.72 11.99
CA ARG A 131 12.19 -14.82 12.83
C ARG A 131 13.30 -14.15 12.03
N HIS A 132 13.02 -13.77 10.78
CA HIS A 132 14.01 -13.16 9.89
C HIS A 132 14.60 -11.87 10.48
N GLY A 133 13.76 -11.02 11.08
CA GLY A 133 14.20 -9.82 11.80
C GLY A 133 15.15 -10.13 12.96
N LEU A 134 14.84 -11.17 13.74
CA LEU A 134 15.68 -11.62 14.86
C LEU A 134 17.04 -12.14 14.40
N LYS A 135 17.06 -13.00 13.38
CA LYS A 135 18.28 -13.51 12.78
C LYS A 135 19.14 -12.35 12.25
N ARG A 136 18.51 -11.34 11.61
CA ARG A 136 19.20 -10.15 11.09
C ARG A 136 19.77 -9.29 12.22
N PHE A 137 19.00 -9.02 13.26
CA PHE A 137 19.45 -8.28 14.43
C PHE A 137 20.68 -8.92 15.07
N LYS A 138 20.67 -10.24 15.30
CA LYS A 138 21.82 -10.97 15.83
C LYS A 138 23.06 -10.83 14.95
N ALA A 139 22.89 -10.96 13.63
CA ALA A 139 23.99 -10.82 12.67
C ALA A 139 24.56 -9.39 12.66
N THR A 140 23.71 -8.37 12.62
CA THR A 140 24.14 -6.96 12.72
C THR A 140 24.83 -6.71 14.05
N ARG A 141 24.33 -7.28 15.15
CA ARG A 141 24.92 -7.12 16.48
C ARG A 141 26.32 -7.69 16.57
N SER A 142 26.52 -8.90 16.07
CA SER A 142 27.86 -9.50 16.00
C SER A 142 28.84 -8.72 15.11
N ALA A 143 28.35 -7.91 14.18
CA ALA A 143 29.16 -7.16 13.23
C ALA A 143 29.47 -5.72 13.65
N THR A 144 28.83 -5.17 14.69
CA THR A 144 28.96 -3.76 15.10
C THR A 144 29.47 -3.65 16.55
N ASP A 145 30.37 -2.71 16.82
CA ASP A 145 30.95 -2.51 18.17
C ASP A 145 29.89 -2.09 19.21
N VAL A 146 30.08 -2.47 20.47
CA VAL A 146 29.11 -2.26 21.59
C VAL A 146 28.77 -0.79 21.79
N LEU A 147 29.73 0.12 21.53
CA LEU A 147 29.52 1.58 21.61
C LEU A 147 28.57 2.11 20.52
N ALA A 148 28.61 1.51 19.32
CA ALA A 148 27.70 1.87 18.23
C ALA A 148 26.26 1.42 18.53
N TRP A 149 26.09 0.33 19.28
CA TRP A 149 24.80 -0.15 19.76
C TRP A 149 24.17 0.73 20.85
N GLY A 150 24.98 1.28 21.76
CA GLY A 150 24.50 2.22 22.78
C GLY A 150 23.93 3.50 22.17
N ALA A 151 24.58 4.04 21.13
CA ALA A 151 24.07 5.19 20.38
C ALA A 151 22.79 4.86 19.58
N LEU A 152 22.66 3.64 19.07
CA LEU A 152 21.46 3.16 18.37
C LEU A 152 20.25 3.08 19.31
N LEU A 153 20.38 2.45 20.47
CA LEU A 153 19.29 2.39 21.45
C LEU A 153 18.88 3.80 21.93
N ALA A 154 19.84 4.72 22.09
CA ALA A 154 19.52 6.12 22.41
C ALA A 154 18.77 6.84 21.27
N SER A 155 19.03 6.49 20.00
CA SER A 155 18.30 7.04 18.85
C SER A 155 16.88 6.47 18.67
N MET A 156 16.54 5.41 19.43
CA MET A 156 15.20 4.83 19.48
C MET A 156 14.30 5.52 20.52
N ALA A 157 14.83 6.46 21.31
CA ALA A 157 14.02 7.26 22.23
C ALA A 157 13.04 8.16 21.44
N PRO A 158 11.80 8.32 21.90
CA PRO A 158 10.76 8.98 21.13
C PRO A 158 11.05 10.47 21.02
N THR A 159 11.20 10.99 19.81
CA THR A 159 11.11 12.43 19.55
C THR A 159 9.77 12.75 18.89
N TYR A 160 9.22 13.91 19.23
CA TYR A 160 7.82 14.35 19.12
C TYR A 160 7.20 14.39 17.70
N ASP A 161 7.87 13.88 16.67
CA ASP A 161 7.46 14.04 15.27
C ASP A 161 7.09 12.68 14.63
N VAL A 162 5.93 12.16 15.03
CA VAL A 162 5.41 10.82 14.65
C VAL A 162 5.20 10.67 13.13
N ARG A 163 5.07 11.77 12.38
CA ARG A 163 4.97 11.73 10.91
C ARG A 163 6.34 11.72 10.21
N ARG A 164 7.38 12.32 10.81
CA ARG A 164 8.78 12.12 10.38
C ARG A 164 9.29 10.73 10.74
N SER A 165 8.76 10.13 11.80
CA SER A 165 9.29 8.90 12.38
C SER A 165 9.30 7.70 11.42
N TYR A 166 8.30 7.46 10.56
CA TYR A 166 8.35 6.29 9.65
C TYR A 166 9.29 6.49 8.44
N SER A 167 9.35 7.70 7.87
CA SER A 167 10.34 8.00 6.83
C SER A 167 11.76 7.94 7.39
N ASP A 168 11.97 8.39 8.62
CA ASP A 168 13.27 8.30 9.29
C ASP A 168 13.57 6.87 9.74
N LEU A 169 12.56 6.09 10.15
CA LEU A 169 12.68 4.66 10.46
C LEU A 169 13.17 3.87 9.26
N ARG A 170 12.64 4.16 8.07
CA ARG A 170 13.07 3.56 6.79
C ARG A 170 14.56 3.77 6.52
N PHE A 171 15.11 4.91 6.94
CA PHE A 171 16.53 5.24 6.76
C PHE A 171 17.38 4.99 8.02
N SER A 172 16.78 4.57 9.13
CA SER A 172 17.49 4.27 10.37
C SER A 172 18.01 2.83 10.40
N ILE A 173 18.89 2.53 11.35
CA ILE A 173 19.39 1.17 11.55
C ILE A 173 18.24 0.20 11.90
N TYR A 174 17.15 0.68 12.50
CA TYR A 174 15.95 -0.13 12.74
C TYR A 174 15.27 -0.52 11.41
N GLY A 175 15.14 0.39 10.45
CA GLY A 175 14.67 0.06 9.09
C GLY A 175 15.53 -0.97 8.39
N ASN A 176 16.85 -0.95 8.61
CA ASN A 176 17.77 -1.96 8.08
C ASN A 176 17.53 -3.38 8.63
N LEU A 177 16.84 -3.54 9.76
CA LEU A 177 16.45 -4.86 10.27
C LEU A 177 15.34 -5.52 9.44
N PHE A 178 14.60 -4.72 8.66
CA PHE A 178 13.58 -5.18 7.71
C PHE A 178 14.13 -5.32 6.29
N LEU A 179 15.43 -5.09 6.07
CA LEU A 179 16.11 -5.44 4.82
C LEU A 179 16.52 -6.92 4.86
N TYR A 180 15.72 -7.75 4.21
CA TYR A 180 15.93 -9.19 4.22
C TYR A 180 16.77 -9.68 3.04
N SER A 181 17.47 -10.80 3.25
CA SER A 181 18.25 -11.46 2.20
C SER A 181 17.32 -12.09 1.15
N ARG A 182 17.86 -12.42 -0.02
CA ARG A 182 17.12 -13.16 -1.06
C ARG A 182 16.63 -14.52 -0.58
N ASP A 183 17.34 -15.15 0.36
CA ASP A 183 16.91 -16.43 0.96
C ASP A 183 15.71 -16.23 1.89
N ASN A 184 15.76 -15.20 2.74
CA ASN A 184 14.65 -14.85 3.62
C ASN A 184 13.39 -14.50 2.81
N GLU A 185 13.52 -13.75 1.71
CA GLU A 185 12.39 -13.45 0.82
C GLU A 185 11.82 -14.71 0.17
N ARG A 186 12.67 -15.62 -0.32
CA ARG A 186 12.22 -16.89 -0.92
C ARG A 186 11.51 -17.79 0.10
N GLU A 187 12.00 -17.82 1.34
CA GLU A 187 11.38 -18.58 2.42
C GLU A 187 10.02 -17.98 2.83
N ALA A 188 9.94 -16.65 2.95
CA ALA A 188 8.71 -15.93 3.24
C ALA A 188 7.68 -16.04 2.10
N ASP A 189 8.10 -15.95 0.84
CA ASP A 189 7.25 -16.18 -0.33
C ASP A 189 6.68 -17.61 -0.31
N ARG A 190 7.52 -18.62 -0.04
CA ARG A 190 7.09 -20.03 0.03
C ARG A 190 6.07 -20.25 1.14
N LEU A 191 6.26 -19.65 2.31
CA LEU A 191 5.29 -19.74 3.41
C LEU A 191 4.02 -18.95 3.11
N GLY A 192 4.14 -17.72 2.62
CA GLY A 192 3.03 -16.86 2.21
C GLY A 192 2.08 -17.57 1.24
N ILE A 193 2.63 -18.14 0.18
CA ILE A 193 1.86 -18.95 -0.79
C ILE A 193 1.38 -20.26 -0.15
N GLY A 194 2.17 -20.89 0.71
CA GLY A 194 1.76 -22.09 1.46
C GLY A 194 0.51 -21.84 2.33
N TYR A 195 0.42 -20.69 3.00
CA TYR A 195 -0.77 -20.28 3.75
C TYR A 195 -1.98 -20.15 2.81
N LEU A 196 -1.82 -19.47 1.67
CA LEU A 196 -2.89 -19.33 0.69
C LEU A 196 -3.32 -20.68 0.08
N ASN A 197 -2.38 -21.56 -0.25
CA ASN A 197 -2.66 -22.91 -0.74
C ASN A 197 -3.50 -23.70 0.28
N ASN A 198 -3.24 -23.51 1.57
CA ASN A 198 -3.99 -24.12 2.68
C ASN A 198 -5.32 -23.41 3.00
N SER A 199 -5.53 -22.19 2.50
CA SER A 199 -6.72 -21.37 2.73
C SER A 199 -7.83 -21.61 1.69
N SER A 200 -8.98 -20.96 1.86
CA SER A 200 -10.03 -20.92 0.83
C SER A 200 -9.77 -19.88 -0.27
N LEU A 201 -8.75 -19.03 -0.14
CA LEU A 201 -8.44 -17.95 -1.09
C LEU A 201 -7.63 -18.46 -2.28
N ARG A 202 -7.74 -17.77 -3.42
CA ARG A 202 -7.00 -18.06 -4.65
C ARG A 202 -5.51 -17.70 -4.51
N PRO A 203 -4.56 -18.67 -4.48
CA PRO A 203 -3.14 -18.38 -4.27
C PRO A 203 -2.47 -17.64 -5.44
N HIS A 204 -3.02 -17.73 -6.65
CA HIS A 204 -2.48 -17.09 -7.85
C HIS A 204 -2.54 -15.55 -7.79
N ALA A 205 -3.43 -14.99 -6.97
CA ALA A 205 -3.57 -13.54 -6.74
C ALA A 205 -2.27 -12.90 -6.22
N ALA A 206 -1.40 -13.66 -5.53
CA ALA A 206 -0.11 -13.16 -5.07
C ALA A 206 0.79 -12.64 -6.20
N SER A 207 0.73 -13.27 -7.38
CA SER A 207 1.51 -12.83 -8.55
C SER A 207 0.98 -11.52 -9.15
N GLU A 208 -0.33 -11.30 -9.06
CA GLU A 208 -1.03 -10.11 -9.58
C GLU A 208 -0.63 -8.86 -8.79
N VAL A 209 -0.45 -8.98 -7.47
CA VAL A 209 0.07 -7.89 -6.60
C VAL A 209 1.35 -7.30 -7.19
N TRP A 210 2.33 -8.14 -7.51
CA TRP A 210 3.62 -7.68 -8.01
C TRP A 210 3.54 -7.10 -9.42
N GLN A 211 2.69 -7.69 -10.29
CA GLN A 211 2.46 -7.16 -11.62
C GLN A 211 1.89 -5.74 -11.56
N ASN A 212 0.91 -5.50 -10.68
CA ASN A 212 0.28 -4.20 -10.51
C ASN A 212 1.25 -3.15 -9.96
N VAL A 213 2.03 -3.48 -8.93
CA VAL A 213 3.01 -2.53 -8.37
C VAL A 213 4.16 -2.26 -9.37
N MET A 214 4.55 -3.24 -10.20
CA MET A 214 5.52 -3.02 -11.27
C MET A 214 4.97 -2.05 -12.33
N GLY A 215 3.72 -2.23 -12.73
CA GLY A 215 3.03 -1.32 -13.66
C GLY A 215 2.96 0.11 -13.14
N GLU A 216 2.67 0.28 -11.85
CA GLU A 216 2.65 1.59 -11.18
C GLU A 216 4.01 2.29 -11.24
N ILE A 217 5.08 1.56 -10.93
CA ILE A 217 6.45 2.09 -10.92
C ILE A 217 6.92 2.42 -12.35
N GLU A 218 6.58 1.59 -13.34
CA GLU A 218 6.83 1.91 -14.74
C GLU A 218 6.08 3.19 -15.18
N ALA A 219 4.82 3.35 -14.75
CA ALA A 219 4.03 4.54 -15.05
C ALA A 219 4.62 5.81 -14.42
N SER A 220 5.07 5.73 -13.15
CA SER A 220 5.79 6.80 -12.46
C SER A 220 7.07 7.19 -13.20
N ALA A 221 7.92 6.21 -13.51
CA ALA A 221 9.19 6.44 -14.20
C ALA A 221 8.99 7.10 -15.57
N ARG A 222 7.99 6.62 -16.34
CA ARG A 222 7.65 7.18 -17.64
C ARG A 222 7.27 8.66 -17.57
N VAL A 223 6.42 9.05 -16.63
CA VAL A 223 6.01 10.47 -16.48
C VAL A 223 7.17 11.34 -16.01
N LYS A 224 8.08 10.80 -15.20
CA LYS A 224 9.30 11.50 -14.73
C LYS A 224 10.42 11.56 -15.78
N GLY A 225 10.22 10.99 -16.98
CA GLY A 225 11.26 10.90 -18.01
C GLY A 225 12.45 10.01 -17.63
N LEU A 226 12.27 9.12 -16.66
CA LEU A 226 13.29 8.18 -16.20
C LEU A 226 13.31 6.94 -17.11
N LYS A 227 14.48 6.27 -17.17
CA LYS A 227 14.59 4.98 -17.86
C LYS A 227 13.66 3.95 -17.21
N LYS A 228 13.19 2.99 -18.02
CA LYS A 228 12.38 1.87 -17.52
C LYS A 228 13.13 1.21 -16.33
N PRO A 229 12.47 1.08 -15.17
CA PRO A 229 13.01 0.42 -14.00
C PRO A 229 13.52 -0.99 -14.32
N ASN A 230 14.77 -1.29 -13.94
CA ASN A 230 15.26 -2.66 -13.96
C ASN A 230 14.88 -3.34 -12.64
N PHE A 231 13.81 -4.12 -12.66
CA PHE A 231 13.31 -4.82 -11.48
C PHE A 231 14.22 -5.95 -10.96
N ASN A 232 15.32 -6.26 -11.67
CA ASN A 232 16.38 -7.12 -11.12
C ASN A 232 17.40 -6.35 -10.27
N SER A 233 17.36 -5.01 -10.27
CA SER A 233 18.33 -4.15 -9.59
C SER A 233 17.70 -3.05 -8.72
N ILE A 234 16.38 -3.02 -8.56
CA ILE A 234 15.64 -1.97 -7.84
C ILE A 234 15.04 -2.53 -6.55
N ALA A 235 15.34 -1.88 -5.43
CA ALA A 235 14.59 -2.03 -4.18
C ALA A 235 13.25 -1.28 -4.32
N PHE A 236 12.19 -2.04 -4.55
CA PHE A 236 10.84 -1.58 -4.93
C PHE A 236 9.98 -1.20 -3.72
N THR A 237 10.18 -1.93 -2.63
CA THR A 237 9.82 -1.51 -1.28
C THR A 237 11.10 -1.36 -0.50
N ALA A 238 11.10 -0.48 0.51
CA ALA A 238 12.30 -0.20 1.28
C ALA A 238 12.85 -1.44 1.99
N SER A 239 12.00 -2.44 2.28
CA SER A 239 12.33 -3.66 3.03
C SER A 239 12.46 -4.92 2.13
N HIS A 240 11.63 -5.05 1.08
CA HIS A 240 11.54 -6.26 0.24
C HIS A 240 11.81 -5.94 -1.24
N PRO A 241 13.06 -6.09 -1.73
CA PRO A 241 13.37 -5.93 -3.15
C PRO A 241 12.72 -7.07 -3.96
N PRO A 242 11.93 -6.78 -5.01
CA PRO A 242 11.46 -7.78 -5.92
C PRO A 242 12.62 -8.24 -6.78
N HIS A 243 12.41 -9.39 -7.37
CA HIS A 243 13.17 -9.86 -8.51
C HIS A 243 12.15 -9.99 -9.64
N ALA A 244 12.54 -9.73 -10.89
CA ALA A 244 11.60 -9.87 -12.01
C ALA A 244 11.00 -11.29 -12.07
N GLU A 245 11.74 -12.28 -11.54
CA GLU A 245 11.29 -13.66 -11.38
C GLU A 245 10.24 -13.86 -10.29
N ARG A 246 10.09 -12.95 -9.30
CA ARG A 246 9.25 -13.14 -8.11
C ARG A 246 7.79 -13.40 -8.46
N ALA A 247 7.20 -12.63 -9.37
CA ALA A 247 5.82 -12.84 -9.82
C ALA A 247 5.65 -14.22 -10.47
N ALA A 248 6.60 -14.64 -11.31
CA ALA A 248 6.59 -15.95 -11.96
C ALA A 248 6.83 -17.10 -10.95
N THR A 249 7.71 -16.90 -9.98
CA THR A 249 7.96 -17.85 -8.89
C THR A 249 6.70 -18.03 -8.04
N MET A 250 6.03 -16.96 -7.65
CA MET A 250 4.78 -17.03 -6.88
C MET A 250 3.67 -17.76 -7.65
N ALA A 251 3.53 -17.48 -8.95
CA ALA A 251 2.58 -18.20 -9.78
C ALA A 251 2.89 -19.71 -9.83
N ALA A 252 4.17 -20.10 -9.87
CA ALA A 252 4.55 -21.51 -9.87
C ALA A 252 4.45 -22.19 -8.48
N LEU A 253 4.55 -21.42 -7.39
CA LEU A 253 4.33 -21.91 -6.03
C LEU A 253 2.85 -22.14 -5.73
N ALA A 254 1.94 -21.45 -6.44
CA ALA A 254 0.50 -21.57 -6.24
C ALA A 254 0.00 -22.97 -6.64
N ASP A 255 -0.89 -23.55 -5.84
CA ASP A 255 -1.53 -24.83 -6.16
C ASP A 255 -2.42 -24.67 -7.41
N PRO A 256 -2.13 -25.37 -8.54
CA PRO A 256 -2.95 -25.29 -9.75
C PRO A 256 -4.41 -25.68 -9.52
N ALA A 257 -4.69 -26.61 -8.59
CA ALA A 257 -6.04 -27.02 -8.24
C ALA A 257 -6.84 -25.92 -7.52
N ALA A 258 -6.16 -24.92 -6.98
CA ALA A 258 -6.76 -23.76 -6.30
C ALA A 258 -7.02 -22.56 -7.23
N SER A 259 -6.75 -22.68 -8.53
CA SER A 259 -6.92 -21.59 -9.51
C SER A 259 -8.36 -21.09 -9.66
N SER A 260 -9.35 -21.95 -9.40
CA SER A 260 -10.79 -21.63 -9.48
C SER A 260 -11.41 -21.14 -8.16
N ARG A 261 -10.63 -21.07 -7.07
CA ARG A 261 -11.13 -20.54 -5.78
C ARG A 261 -11.48 -19.05 -5.93
N GLY A 262 -12.43 -18.59 -5.12
CA GLY A 262 -12.74 -17.16 -5.02
C GLY A 262 -11.56 -16.37 -4.45
N ASP A 263 -11.44 -15.10 -4.83
CA ASP A 263 -10.43 -14.19 -4.33
C ASP A 263 -10.97 -13.13 -3.35
N GLY A 264 -12.29 -13.05 -3.18
CA GLY A 264 -12.94 -12.08 -2.27
C GLY A 264 -12.95 -10.65 -2.80
N ALA A 265 -12.83 -10.44 -4.12
CA ALA A 265 -12.78 -9.09 -4.71
C ALA A 265 -13.99 -8.19 -4.38
N GLU A 266 -15.21 -8.74 -4.37
CA GLU A 266 -16.41 -7.97 -4.03
C GLU A 266 -16.42 -7.52 -2.57
N SER A 267 -16.25 -8.45 -1.63
CA SER A 267 -16.09 -8.18 -0.20
C SER A 267 -15.01 -7.12 0.06
N TYR A 268 -13.89 -7.20 -0.66
CA TYR A 268 -12.79 -6.25 -0.56
C TYR A 268 -13.19 -4.85 -1.01
N ARG A 269 -13.82 -4.73 -2.18
CA ARG A 269 -14.30 -3.43 -2.67
C ARG A 269 -15.31 -2.80 -1.72
N GLU A 270 -16.25 -3.58 -1.18
CA GLU A 270 -17.24 -3.09 -0.22
C GLU A 270 -16.60 -2.56 1.07
N ALA A 271 -15.65 -3.31 1.63
CA ALA A 271 -14.93 -2.91 2.83
C ALA A 271 -14.07 -1.64 2.61
N MET A 272 -13.48 -1.49 1.43
CA MET A 272 -12.65 -0.33 1.10
C MET A 272 -13.45 0.90 0.64
N ALA A 273 -14.69 0.75 0.20
CA ALA A 273 -15.47 1.83 -0.39
C ALA A 273 -15.58 3.11 0.48
N PRO A 274 -15.80 3.03 1.81
CA PRO A 274 -15.82 4.21 2.68
C PRO A 274 -14.46 4.91 2.80
N TRP A 275 -13.37 4.18 2.60
CA TRP A 275 -11.99 4.65 2.78
C TRP A 275 -11.35 5.13 1.49
N LEU A 276 -11.86 4.67 0.35
CA LEU A 276 -11.30 4.95 -0.98
C LEU A 276 -11.06 6.44 -1.24
N PRO A 277 -11.99 7.38 -0.93
CA PRO A 277 -11.73 8.81 -1.15
C PRO A 277 -10.54 9.33 -0.34
N ILE A 278 -10.40 8.89 0.91
CA ILE A 278 -9.34 9.33 1.83
C ILE A 278 -7.98 8.81 1.34
N PHE A 279 -7.92 7.54 0.96
CA PHE A 279 -6.68 6.91 0.48
C PHE A 279 -6.23 7.49 -0.87
N LEU A 280 -7.16 7.77 -1.78
CA LEU A 280 -6.84 8.45 -3.04
C LEU A 280 -6.33 9.87 -2.83
N GLU A 281 -6.93 10.62 -1.89
CA GLU A 281 -6.45 11.95 -1.52
C GLU A 281 -5.00 11.89 -1.01
N ASP A 282 -4.69 10.95 -0.10
CA ASP A 282 -3.35 10.78 0.43
C ASP A 282 -2.34 10.33 -0.65
N GLN A 283 -2.75 9.48 -1.59
CA GLN A 283 -1.94 9.09 -2.75
C GLN A 283 -1.64 10.28 -3.67
N ILE A 284 -2.62 11.12 -3.99
CA ILE A 284 -2.42 12.29 -4.86
C ILE A 284 -1.44 13.28 -4.20
N LYS A 285 -1.48 13.41 -2.87
CA LYS A 285 -0.54 14.25 -2.10
C LYS A 285 0.91 13.77 -2.14
N LEU A 286 1.18 12.52 -2.57
CA LEU A 286 2.55 12.06 -2.85
C LEU A 286 3.18 12.76 -4.07
N ASN A 287 2.39 13.51 -4.84
CA ASN A 287 2.85 14.27 -6.01
C ASN A 287 3.54 13.37 -7.07
N ASP A 288 3.06 12.13 -7.19
CA ASP A 288 3.48 11.20 -8.24
C ASP A 288 2.35 11.00 -9.23
N PHE A 289 2.35 11.82 -10.29
CA PHE A 289 1.28 11.80 -11.27
C PHE A 289 1.16 10.45 -11.99
N GLY A 290 2.30 9.86 -12.40
CA GLY A 290 2.29 8.61 -13.15
C GLY A 290 1.77 7.43 -12.33
N ALA A 291 2.20 7.31 -11.08
CA ALA A 291 1.71 6.30 -10.15
C ALA A 291 0.21 6.48 -9.84
N SER A 292 -0.19 7.72 -9.51
CA SER A 292 -1.57 8.02 -9.11
C SER A 292 -2.55 7.80 -10.25
N GLU A 293 -2.19 8.20 -11.48
CA GLU A 293 -3.02 7.99 -12.66
C GLU A 293 -3.16 6.50 -13.00
N TYR A 294 -2.07 5.73 -12.91
CA TYR A 294 -2.10 4.28 -13.10
C TYR A 294 -3.02 3.62 -12.08
N LEU A 295 -2.90 4.00 -10.81
CA LEU A 295 -3.68 3.41 -9.72
C LEU A 295 -5.18 3.71 -9.86
N ILE A 296 -5.54 4.95 -10.20
CA ILE A 296 -6.94 5.34 -10.44
C ILE A 296 -7.53 4.56 -11.63
N GLN A 297 -6.79 4.44 -12.73
CA GLN A 297 -7.25 3.67 -13.89
C GLN A 297 -7.41 2.19 -13.57
N SER A 298 -6.45 1.59 -12.87
CA SER A 298 -6.53 0.18 -12.46
C SER A 298 -7.70 -0.09 -11.52
N LEU A 299 -7.99 0.81 -10.57
CA LEU A 299 -9.17 0.71 -9.71
C LEU A 299 -10.48 0.85 -10.50
N ALA A 300 -10.47 1.55 -11.63
CA ALA A 300 -11.62 1.76 -12.50
C ALA A 300 -11.86 0.63 -13.52
N GLU A 301 -11.01 -0.40 -13.58
CA GLU A 301 -11.20 -1.55 -14.49
C GLU A 301 -12.54 -2.27 -14.25
N GLY A 302 -13.00 -2.30 -13.00
CA GLY A 302 -14.32 -2.81 -12.61
C GLY A 302 -15.48 -1.84 -12.84
N GLY A 303 -15.22 -0.66 -13.40
CA GLY A 303 -16.18 0.42 -13.61
C GLY A 303 -15.80 1.70 -12.88
N TRP A 304 -16.05 2.84 -13.54
CA TRP A 304 -15.83 4.14 -12.93
C TRP A 304 -16.91 4.47 -11.90
N THR A 305 -16.48 5.00 -10.76
CA THR A 305 -17.33 5.50 -9.69
C THR A 305 -17.15 7.02 -9.53
N ALA A 306 -18.09 7.69 -8.86
CA ALA A 306 -17.97 9.13 -8.61
C ALA A 306 -16.66 9.49 -7.84
N PRO A 307 -16.24 8.74 -6.79
CA PRO A 307 -14.94 8.97 -6.14
C PRO A 307 -13.73 8.82 -7.06
N LEU A 308 -13.72 7.85 -7.97
CA LEU A 308 -12.60 7.64 -8.91
C LEU A 308 -12.50 8.78 -9.92
N TRP A 309 -13.64 9.20 -10.50
CA TRP A 309 -13.67 10.36 -11.38
C TRP A 309 -13.25 11.65 -10.66
N PHE A 310 -13.73 11.85 -9.44
CA PHE A 310 -13.35 12.99 -8.62
C PHE A 310 -11.85 13.01 -8.31
N ALA A 311 -11.27 11.87 -7.89
CA ALA A 311 -9.84 11.75 -7.64
C ALA A 311 -9.00 12.03 -8.89
N ARG A 312 -9.44 11.54 -10.06
CA ARG A 312 -8.77 11.84 -11.33
C ARG A 312 -8.85 13.32 -11.69
N GLY A 313 -10.00 13.95 -11.45
CA GLY A 313 -10.18 15.39 -11.58
C GLY A 313 -9.22 16.17 -10.70
N GLU A 314 -9.06 15.79 -9.43
CA GLU A 314 -8.14 16.44 -8.49
C GLU A 314 -6.68 16.26 -8.93
N LEU A 315 -6.30 15.05 -9.37
CA LEU A 315 -4.95 14.76 -9.86
C LEU A 315 -4.54 15.68 -11.01
N TYR A 316 -5.40 15.84 -12.02
CA TYR A 316 -5.14 16.72 -13.16
C TYR A 316 -5.20 18.20 -12.76
N ARG A 317 -6.19 18.59 -11.96
CA ARG A 317 -6.35 19.98 -11.50
C ARG A 317 -5.13 20.46 -10.71
N LEU A 318 -4.57 19.62 -9.85
CA LEU A 318 -3.41 19.95 -9.03
C LEU A 318 -2.10 19.99 -9.83
N ARG A 319 -1.95 19.18 -10.88
CA ARG A 319 -0.80 19.30 -11.81
C ARG A 319 -0.87 20.62 -12.60
N GLY A 320 -2.06 21.06 -12.98
CA GLY A 320 -2.34 22.45 -13.34
C GLY A 320 -1.84 22.93 -14.70
N HIS A 321 -1.44 22.04 -15.62
CA HIS A 321 -1.17 22.47 -17.01
C HIS A 321 -2.48 22.92 -17.70
N PRO A 322 -2.44 23.83 -18.70
CA PRO A 322 -3.66 24.33 -19.33
C PRO A 322 -4.59 23.23 -19.88
N ARG A 323 -4.02 22.17 -20.49
CA ARG A 323 -4.79 21.00 -20.96
C ARG A 323 -5.34 20.15 -19.81
N ASP A 324 -4.67 20.14 -18.66
CA ASP A 324 -5.12 19.37 -17.51
C ASP A 324 -6.37 19.96 -16.88
N LEU A 325 -6.52 21.29 -16.90
CA LEU A 325 -7.73 21.94 -16.37
C LEU A 325 -8.96 21.61 -17.20
N VAL A 326 -8.79 21.45 -18.53
CA VAL A 326 -9.86 20.97 -19.42
C VAL A 326 -10.24 19.53 -19.08
N ASN A 327 -9.25 18.63 -19.01
CA ASN A 327 -9.48 17.23 -18.63
C ASN A 327 -10.11 17.10 -17.23
N ALA A 328 -9.64 17.89 -16.26
CA ALA A 328 -10.17 17.88 -14.90
C ALA A 328 -11.65 18.28 -14.89
N ALA A 329 -12.04 19.31 -15.66
CA ALA A 329 -13.44 19.71 -15.78
C ALA A 329 -14.31 18.56 -16.34
N GLU A 330 -13.85 17.84 -17.37
CA GLU A 330 -14.55 16.66 -17.90
C GLU A 330 -14.67 15.55 -16.84
N PHE A 331 -13.61 15.27 -16.09
CA PHE A 331 -13.65 14.25 -15.03
C PHE A 331 -14.60 14.62 -13.89
N TYR A 332 -14.64 15.89 -13.47
CA TYR A 332 -15.62 16.33 -12.49
C TYR A 332 -17.05 16.23 -13.00
N GLN A 333 -17.30 16.52 -14.29
CA GLN A 333 -18.61 16.33 -14.88
C GLN A 333 -19.02 14.85 -14.84
N SER A 334 -18.12 13.92 -15.17
CA SER A 334 -18.37 12.48 -15.03
C SER A 334 -18.66 12.08 -13.58
N ALA A 335 -17.96 12.68 -12.61
CA ALA A 335 -18.23 12.44 -11.19
C ALA A 335 -19.64 12.94 -10.79
N ILE A 336 -20.03 14.14 -11.22
CA ILE A 336 -21.33 14.76 -10.95
C ILE A 336 -22.48 14.00 -11.62
N GLN A 337 -22.26 13.42 -12.80
CA GLN A 337 -23.26 12.57 -13.46
C GLN A 337 -23.60 11.33 -12.63
N LEU A 338 -22.62 10.75 -11.94
CA LEU A 338 -22.80 9.59 -11.07
C LEU A 338 -23.30 9.97 -9.67
N ASP A 339 -22.85 11.11 -9.14
CA ASP A 339 -23.28 11.66 -7.86
C ASP A 339 -23.45 13.20 -7.94
N PRO A 340 -24.67 13.69 -8.23
CA PRO A 340 -24.93 15.12 -8.30
C PRO A 340 -24.74 15.88 -6.99
N ALA A 341 -24.73 15.18 -5.85
CA ALA A 341 -24.54 15.76 -4.53
C ALA A 341 -23.06 15.84 -4.10
N LEU A 342 -22.14 15.35 -4.93
CA LEU A 342 -20.70 15.40 -4.67
C LEU A 342 -20.17 16.84 -4.75
N ALA A 343 -20.32 17.58 -3.66
CA ALA A 343 -19.99 19.01 -3.57
C ALA A 343 -18.53 19.30 -4.00
N GLY A 344 -17.59 18.44 -3.62
CA GLY A 344 -16.19 18.57 -4.02
C GLY A 344 -16.00 18.59 -5.55
N ALA A 345 -16.79 17.82 -6.30
CA ALA A 345 -16.71 17.80 -7.75
C ALA A 345 -17.24 19.10 -8.38
N HIS A 346 -18.32 19.68 -7.85
CA HIS A 346 -18.81 21.00 -8.27
C HIS A 346 -17.77 22.10 -8.01
N ARG A 347 -17.11 22.04 -6.85
CA ARG A 347 -16.01 22.95 -6.51
C ARG A 347 -14.84 22.82 -7.49
N GLY A 348 -14.37 21.59 -7.70
CA GLY A 348 -13.26 21.29 -8.62
C GLY A 348 -13.57 21.72 -10.06
N LEU A 349 -14.79 21.43 -10.52
CA LEU A 349 -15.30 21.84 -11.83
C LEU A 349 -15.28 23.37 -11.97
N GLY A 350 -15.83 24.08 -10.99
CA GLY A 350 -15.87 25.53 -10.98
C GLY A 350 -14.49 26.17 -11.05
N LEU A 351 -13.56 25.71 -10.21
CA LEU A 351 -12.18 26.21 -10.17
C LEU A 351 -11.40 25.92 -11.47
N SER A 352 -11.62 24.75 -12.08
CA SER A 352 -11.03 24.41 -13.38
C SER A 352 -11.58 25.29 -14.49
N LEU A 353 -12.91 25.46 -14.55
CA LEU A 353 -13.58 26.23 -15.61
C LEU A 353 -13.26 27.73 -15.55
N LEU A 354 -13.14 28.32 -14.36
CA LEU A 354 -12.74 29.72 -14.20
C LEU A 354 -11.36 30.03 -14.80
N LYS A 355 -10.46 29.03 -14.81
CA LYS A 355 -9.10 29.14 -15.36
C LYS A 355 -9.02 28.71 -16.83
N THR A 356 -10.15 28.38 -17.44
CA THR A 356 -10.27 28.07 -18.87
C THR A 356 -11.24 29.06 -19.53
N ALA A 357 -11.51 28.91 -20.83
CA ALA A 357 -12.35 29.84 -21.59
C ALA A 357 -13.88 29.72 -21.28
N ARG A 358 -14.27 29.27 -20.08
CA ARG A 358 -15.67 29.01 -19.68
C ARG A 358 -16.03 29.57 -18.28
N PRO A 359 -15.78 30.86 -17.99
CA PRO A 359 -15.95 31.42 -16.65
C PRO A 359 -17.41 31.40 -16.14
N SER A 360 -18.41 31.61 -16.99
CA SER A 360 -19.83 31.59 -16.60
C SER A 360 -20.25 30.22 -16.07
N ASP A 361 -19.84 29.15 -16.75
CA ASP A 361 -20.10 27.78 -16.32
C ASP A 361 -19.36 27.46 -15.01
N GLY A 362 -18.14 27.98 -14.86
CA GLY A 362 -17.38 27.86 -13.63
C GLY A 362 -18.07 28.50 -12.43
N GLN A 363 -18.61 29.71 -12.60
CA GLN A 363 -19.38 30.39 -11.55
C GLN A 363 -20.66 29.62 -11.19
N ALA A 364 -21.36 29.05 -12.17
CA ALA A 364 -22.55 28.23 -11.91
C ALA A 364 -22.22 27.00 -11.07
N ALA A 365 -21.12 26.30 -11.38
CA ALA A 365 -20.66 25.16 -10.59
C ALA A 365 -20.24 25.57 -9.16
N LEU A 366 -19.57 26.72 -8.98
CA LEU A 366 -19.22 27.22 -7.65
C LEU A 366 -20.45 27.62 -6.82
N ARG A 367 -21.48 28.21 -7.42
CA ARG A 367 -22.77 28.44 -6.72
C ARG A 367 -23.36 27.11 -6.26
N LYS A 368 -23.36 26.09 -7.13
CA LYS A 368 -23.88 24.77 -6.76
C LYS A 368 -23.11 24.14 -5.60
N TYR A 369 -21.79 24.31 -5.58
CA TYR A 369 -20.97 23.89 -4.44
C TYR A 369 -21.39 24.58 -3.14
N LEU A 370 -21.58 25.90 -3.14
CA LEU A 370 -22.01 26.66 -1.96
C LEU A 370 -23.43 26.28 -1.51
N GLU A 371 -24.33 25.94 -2.43
CA GLU A 371 -25.65 25.38 -2.08
C GLU A 371 -25.53 24.03 -1.34
N LEU A 372 -24.64 23.15 -1.81
CA LEU A 372 -24.46 21.81 -1.24
C LEU A 372 -23.68 21.83 0.09
N LYS A 373 -22.75 22.78 0.25
CA LYS A 373 -21.84 22.90 1.39
C LYS A 373 -21.65 24.38 1.80
N PRO A 374 -22.70 25.04 2.34
CA PRO A 374 -22.62 26.46 2.72
C PRO A 374 -21.61 26.74 3.83
N GLU A 375 -21.43 25.76 4.74
CA GLU A 375 -20.52 25.87 5.90
C GLU A 375 -19.10 25.33 5.61
N ALA A 376 -18.73 25.18 4.33
CA ALA A 376 -17.37 24.77 4.00
C ALA A 376 -16.35 25.82 4.48
N SER A 377 -15.20 25.36 4.98
CA SER A 377 -14.15 26.25 5.51
C SER A 377 -13.64 27.29 4.50
N ASP A 378 -13.75 26.99 3.20
CA ASP A 378 -13.35 27.85 2.10
C ASP A 378 -14.54 28.52 1.37
N ALA A 379 -15.77 28.39 1.89
CA ALA A 379 -16.98 28.99 1.29
C ALA A 379 -16.82 30.50 1.09
N GLY A 380 -16.27 31.21 2.08
CA GLY A 380 -16.01 32.65 1.96
C GLY A 380 -15.01 32.99 0.83
N MET A 381 -13.99 32.17 0.62
CA MET A 381 -13.05 32.35 -0.49
C MET A 381 -13.71 32.10 -1.83
N ILE A 382 -14.55 31.06 -1.93
CA ILE A 382 -15.30 30.75 -3.16
C ILE A 382 -16.31 31.85 -3.48
N GLN A 383 -16.98 32.43 -2.48
CA GLN A 383 -17.94 33.52 -2.67
C GLN A 383 -17.29 34.75 -3.30
N LEU A 384 -16.04 35.06 -2.98
CA LEU A 384 -15.28 36.18 -3.57
C LEU A 384 -14.97 35.98 -5.07
N MET A 385 -15.05 34.75 -5.58
CA MET A 385 -14.85 34.44 -6.99
C MET A 385 -16.13 34.59 -7.83
N LEU A 386 -17.27 34.86 -7.18
CA LEU A 386 -18.56 35.06 -7.83
C LEU A 386 -18.83 36.56 -7.99
N PRO A 387 -19.47 36.98 -9.10
CA PRO A 387 -19.91 38.37 -9.25
C PRO A 387 -20.88 38.73 -8.12
N LYS A 388 -20.83 39.99 -7.66
CA LYS A 388 -21.80 40.50 -6.68
C LYS A 388 -23.19 40.43 -7.30
N GLU A 389 -24.18 40.04 -6.51
CA GLU A 389 -25.58 40.03 -6.96
C GLU A 389 -25.94 41.42 -7.52
N GLY A 390 -26.35 41.48 -8.79
CA GLY A 390 -26.83 42.71 -9.43
C GLY A 390 -25.87 43.43 -10.39
N THR A 391 -24.66 42.93 -10.66
CA THR A 391 -23.82 43.46 -11.77
C THR A 391 -24.03 42.63 -13.04
N PRO A 392 -24.60 43.18 -14.14
CA PRO A 392 -24.61 42.51 -15.43
C PRO A 392 -23.19 42.43 -16.00
N ASN A 393 -22.91 41.34 -16.73
CA ASN A 393 -21.66 41.12 -17.48
C ASN A 393 -21.43 42.17 -18.57
#